data_AF-A0A432IN14-F1
#
_entry.id   AF-A0A432IN14-F1
#
_cell.length_a   1.000
_cell.length_b   1.000
_cell.length_c   1.000
_cell.angle_alpha   90.00
_cell.angle_beta   90.00
_cell.angle_gamma   90.00
#
_symmetry.space_group_name_H-M   'P 1'
#
loop_
_entity.id
_entity.type
_entity.pdbx_description
1 polymer ?
#
loop_
_entity_poly.entity_id
_entity_poly.type
_entity_poly.pdbx_seq_one_letter_code
_entity_poly.pdbx_strand_id
1 'polypeptide(L)'
;VKKDGKTYFVIRDYKKLRKLFGDLLREIQRIKSEGDYAAGKALVETYGVKVDPEIHKEVLERNSKFKSAPYSGFINPVLKPVTDDKGEITDIKVTQPESFAAQMLEYAKEYSTLPDEN
;
A
#
# COMPACT_ATOMS: atom_id res chain seq x y z
N VAL A 1 -18.68 18.70 4.33
CA VAL A 1 -19.96 18.88 5.07
C VAL A 1 -19.78 18.28 6.45
N LYS A 2 -20.22 18.95 7.51
CA LYS A 2 -20.15 18.41 8.88
C LYS A 2 -21.55 17.96 9.30
N LYS A 3 -21.70 16.71 9.72
CA LYS A 3 -22.95 16.15 10.23
C LYS A 3 -22.66 15.41 11.53
N ASP A 4 -23.37 15.77 12.60
CA ASP A 4 -23.20 15.18 13.95
C ASP A 4 -21.74 15.22 14.43
N GLY A 5 -21.06 16.35 14.20
CA GLY A 5 -19.65 16.52 14.56
C GLY A 5 -18.65 15.83 13.62
N LYS A 6 -19.11 15.03 12.65
CA LYS A 6 -18.25 14.26 11.74
C LYS A 6 -18.12 14.91 10.37
N THR A 7 -16.93 14.90 9.83
CA THR A 7 -16.61 15.45 8.51
C THR A 7 -16.85 14.42 7.40
N TYR A 8 -17.51 14.87 6.33
CA TYR A 8 -17.78 14.12 5.12
C TYR A 8 -17.37 14.93 3.88
N PHE A 9 -16.71 14.25 2.94
CA PHE A 9 -16.40 14.77 1.61
C PHE A 9 -17.54 14.44 0.65
N VAL A 10 -18.03 15.45 -0.07
CA VAL A 10 -19.17 15.31 -1.00
C VAL A 10 -18.70 15.70 -2.39
N ILE A 11 -18.68 14.73 -3.30
CA ILE A 11 -18.41 14.98 -4.72
C ILE A 11 -19.74 15.30 -5.39
N ARG A 12 -19.86 16.52 -5.94
CA ARG A 12 -21.11 16.99 -6.57
C ARG A 12 -21.16 16.71 -8.08
N ASP A 13 -20.01 16.66 -8.73
CA ASP A 13 -19.89 16.42 -10.17
C ASP A 13 -18.61 15.63 -10.47
N TYR A 14 -18.80 14.37 -10.83
CA TYR A 14 -17.70 13.46 -11.18
C TYR A 14 -17.08 13.76 -12.55
N LYS A 15 -17.85 14.32 -13.50
CA LYS A 15 -17.32 14.72 -14.81
C LYS A 15 -16.36 15.89 -14.65
N LYS A 16 -16.74 16.88 -13.83
CA LYS A 16 -15.86 18.01 -13.49
C LYS A 16 -14.64 17.56 -12.70
N LEU A 17 -14.80 16.64 -11.72
CA LEU A 17 -13.67 16.09 -10.98
C LEU A 17 -12.66 15.38 -11.91
N ARG A 18 -13.14 14.58 -12.87
CA ARG A 18 -12.29 13.94 -13.89
C ARG A 18 -11.51 14.97 -14.71
N LYS A 19 -12.13 16.09 -15.08
CA LYS A 19 -11.44 17.18 -15.79
C LYS A 19 -10.30 17.77 -14.95
N LEU A 20 -10.55 18.05 -13.67
CA LEU A 20 -9.52 18.54 -12.75
C LEU A 20 -8.35 17.56 -12.59
N PHE A 21 -8.61 16.24 -12.56
CA PHE A 21 -7.54 15.24 -12.59
C PHE A 21 -6.70 15.33 -13.88
N GLY A 22 -7.34 15.53 -15.03
CA GLY A 22 -6.65 15.73 -16.30
C GLY A 22 -5.77 16.98 -16.32
N ASP A 23 -6.27 18.08 -15.76
CA ASP A 23 -5.52 19.34 -15.66
C ASP A 23 -4.28 19.17 -14.77
N LEU A 24 -4.41 18.52 -13.61
CA LEU A 24 -3.30 18.22 -12.71
C LEU A 24 -2.31 17.22 -13.33
N LEU A 25 -2.80 16.19 -14.01
CA LEU A 25 -1.95 15.21 -14.71
C LEU A 25 -1.07 15.88 -15.77
N ARG A 26 -1.66 16.78 -16.56
CA ARG A 26 -0.91 17.55 -17.56
C ARG A 26 0.20 18.38 -16.91
N GLU A 27 -0.08 19.04 -15.79
CA GLU A 27 0.92 19.84 -15.09
C GLU A 27 2.04 18.99 -14.48
N ILE A 28 1.69 17.86 -13.84
CA ILE A 28 2.68 16.91 -13.32
C ILE A 28 3.57 16.37 -14.45
N GLN A 29 2.98 16.07 -15.61
CA GLN A 29 3.73 15.58 -16.76
C GLN A 29 4.67 16.66 -17.31
N ARG A 30 4.24 17.92 -17.41
CA ARG A 30 5.09 19.05 -17.81
C ARG A 30 6.29 19.19 -16.86
N ILE A 31 6.01 19.26 -15.55
CA ILE A 31 7.04 19.36 -14.50
C ILE A 31 8.09 18.26 -14.66
N LYS A 32 7.64 17.00 -14.82
CA LYS A 32 8.54 15.84 -15.01
C LYS A 32 9.35 15.95 -16.30
N SER A 33 8.70 16.25 -17.42
CA SER A 33 9.33 16.26 -18.74
C SER A 33 10.34 17.40 -18.92
N GLU A 34 10.10 18.54 -18.28
CA GLU A 34 10.97 19.71 -18.34
C GLU A 34 12.02 19.74 -17.21
N GLY A 35 11.94 18.82 -16.25
CA GLY A 35 12.84 18.81 -15.09
C GLY A 35 12.63 20.00 -14.15
N ASP A 36 11.41 20.54 -14.07
CA ASP A 36 11.07 21.75 -13.32
C ASP A 36 11.01 21.48 -11.80
N TYR A 37 12.18 21.40 -11.17
CA TYR A 37 12.30 21.15 -9.74
C TYR A 37 11.53 22.16 -8.88
N ALA A 38 11.57 23.45 -9.24
CA ALA A 38 10.95 24.50 -8.45
C ALA A 38 9.42 24.34 -8.40
N ALA A 39 8.79 24.10 -9.55
CA ALA A 39 7.36 23.82 -9.60
C ALA A 39 7.00 22.51 -8.90
N GLY A 40 7.81 21.46 -9.07
CA GLY A 40 7.63 20.18 -8.38
C GLY A 40 7.67 20.33 -6.87
N LYS A 41 8.67 21.06 -6.35
CA LYS A 41 8.80 21.38 -4.92
C LYS A 41 7.59 22.16 -4.42
N ALA A 42 7.20 23.22 -5.13
CA ALA A 42 6.07 24.05 -4.74
C ALA A 42 4.76 23.24 -4.66
N LEU A 43 4.51 22.35 -5.62
CA LEU A 43 3.33 21.49 -5.63
C LEU A 43 3.29 20.56 -4.40
N VAL A 44 4.41 19.89 -4.09
CA VAL A 44 4.50 18.97 -2.95
C VAL A 44 4.40 19.71 -1.61
N GLU A 45 5.16 20.79 -1.42
CA GLU A 45 5.19 21.53 -0.15
C GLU A 45 3.85 22.18 0.17
N THR A 46 3.11 22.61 -0.86
CA THR A 46 1.81 23.26 -0.71
C THR A 46 0.69 22.26 -0.42
N TYR A 47 0.62 21.14 -1.15
CA TYR A 47 -0.55 20.25 -1.13
C TYR A 47 -0.29 18.84 -0.59
N GLY A 48 0.97 18.39 -0.54
CA GLY A 48 1.34 17.00 -0.20
C GLY A 48 1.81 16.79 1.24
N VAL A 49 2.08 17.86 2.01
CA VAL A 49 2.73 17.75 3.33
C VAL A 49 1.85 18.20 4.49
N LYS A 50 0.98 19.19 4.28
CA LYS A 50 0.23 19.81 5.38
C LYS A 50 -0.97 18.95 5.78
N VAL A 51 -1.04 18.58 7.06
CA VAL A 51 -2.15 17.82 7.64
C VAL A 51 -2.95 18.74 8.56
N ASP A 52 -4.26 18.80 8.36
CA ASP A 52 -5.19 19.50 9.26
C ASP A 52 -5.29 18.75 10.61
N PRO A 53 -4.88 19.35 11.74
CA PRO A 53 -4.86 18.66 13.03
C PRO A 53 -6.26 18.28 13.55
N GLU A 54 -7.29 19.06 13.25
CA GLU A 54 -8.65 18.80 13.71
C GLU A 54 -9.25 17.60 12.97
N ILE A 55 -9.11 17.58 11.65
CA ILE A 55 -9.54 16.45 10.82
C ILE A 55 -8.75 15.19 11.16
N HIS A 56 -7.43 15.32 11.37
CA HIS A 56 -6.58 14.18 11.73
C HIS A 56 -7.04 13.54 13.05
N LYS A 57 -7.26 14.34 14.09
CA LYS A 57 -7.79 13.86 15.38
C LYS A 57 -9.16 13.20 15.22
N GLU A 58 -10.07 13.82 14.46
CA GLU A 58 -11.40 13.26 14.19
C GLU A 58 -11.32 11.88 13.53
N VAL A 59 -10.44 11.72 12.53
CA VAL A 59 -10.25 10.43 11.83
C VAL A 59 -9.71 9.38 12.78
N LEU A 60 -8.73 9.70 13.63
CA LEU A 60 -8.19 8.76 14.62
C LEU A 60 -9.26 8.31 15.64
N GLU A 61 -10.06 9.26 16.16
CA GLU A 61 -11.15 8.95 17.11
C GLU A 61 -12.26 8.11 16.49
N ARG A 62 -12.55 8.32 15.21
CA ARG A 62 -13.51 7.50 14.47
C ARG A 62 -12.96 6.12 14.19
N ASN A 63 -11.67 6.04 13.82
CA ASN A 63 -11.03 4.79 13.45
C ASN A 63 -10.77 3.87 14.65
N SER A 64 -10.57 4.42 15.85
CA SER A 64 -10.35 3.64 17.09
C SER A 64 -11.50 2.70 17.47
N LYS A 65 -12.69 2.91 16.90
CA LYS A 65 -13.84 2.02 17.05
C LYS A 65 -13.71 0.73 16.26
N PHE A 66 -12.78 0.65 15.32
CA PHE A 66 -12.49 -0.53 14.51
C PHE A 66 -11.20 -1.20 15.01
N LYS A 67 -11.20 -2.54 15.02
CA LYS A 67 -10.03 -3.34 15.46
C LYS A 67 -9.00 -3.57 14.36
N SER A 68 -9.28 -3.12 13.13
CA SER A 68 -8.41 -3.31 11.99
C SER A 68 -7.14 -2.47 12.12
N ALA A 69 -5.99 -3.11 11.94
CA ALA A 69 -4.72 -2.40 11.83
C ALA A 69 -4.72 -1.49 10.58
N PRO A 70 -4.05 -0.31 10.63
CA PRO A 70 -3.93 0.57 9.47
C PRO A 70 -3.02 0.01 8.37
N TYR A 71 -2.19 -0.98 8.71
CA TYR A 71 -1.31 -1.68 7.80
C TYR A 71 -1.67 -3.14 7.75
N SER A 72 -1.59 -3.73 6.56
CA SER A 72 -1.81 -5.16 6.35
C SER A 72 -0.60 -5.77 5.67
N GLY A 73 -0.44 -7.07 5.88
CA GLY A 73 0.58 -7.88 5.23
C GLY A 73 -0.02 -9.22 4.83
N PHE A 74 0.69 -9.93 3.97
CA PHE A 74 0.30 -11.26 3.50
C PHE A 74 1.45 -12.22 3.75
N ILE A 75 1.10 -13.48 3.99
CA ILE A 75 2.04 -14.60 3.97
C ILE A 75 1.94 -15.29 2.61
N ASN A 76 3.05 -15.81 2.10
CA ASN A 76 3.02 -16.54 0.84
C ASN A 76 2.47 -17.95 1.05
N PRO A 77 1.91 -18.61 0.02
CA PRO A 77 1.72 -20.05 0.06
C PRO A 77 3.05 -20.79 -0.03
N VAL A 78 3.07 -22.03 0.44
CA VAL A 78 4.15 -23.00 0.24
C VAL A 78 3.82 -23.85 -0.99
N LEU A 79 4.76 -23.93 -1.93
CA LEU A 79 4.67 -24.73 -3.14
C LEU A 79 5.53 -25.98 -2.96
N LYS A 80 4.94 -27.17 -3.04
CA LYS A 80 5.65 -28.44 -2.89
C LYS A 80 5.49 -29.29 -4.16
N PRO A 81 6.57 -29.64 -4.87
CA PRO A 81 6.48 -30.54 -6.01
C PRO A 81 6.10 -31.94 -5.54
N VAL A 82 5.24 -32.62 -6.32
CA VAL A 82 4.92 -34.03 -6.20
C VAL A 82 5.62 -34.76 -7.35
N THR A 83 6.42 -35.77 -7.03
CA THR A 83 7.22 -36.49 -8.02
C THR A 83 6.77 -37.94 -8.17
N ASP A 84 6.88 -38.51 -9.37
CA ASP A 84 6.72 -39.95 -9.60
C ASP A 84 7.97 -40.75 -9.14
N ASP A 85 7.94 -42.08 -9.33
CA ASP A 85 9.04 -42.98 -8.96
C ASP A 85 10.34 -42.72 -9.74
N LYS A 86 10.28 -41.97 -10.85
CA LYS A 86 11.43 -41.58 -11.67
C LYS A 86 11.97 -40.19 -11.28
N GLY A 87 11.32 -39.50 -10.35
CA GLY A 87 11.65 -38.14 -9.94
C GLY A 87 11.08 -37.06 -10.88
N GLU A 88 10.20 -37.41 -11.82
CA GLU A 88 9.53 -36.44 -12.69
C GLU A 88 8.41 -35.75 -11.91
N ILE A 89 8.34 -34.41 -11.98
CA ILE A 89 7.27 -33.63 -11.34
C ILE A 89 5.96 -33.93 -12.05
N THR A 90 4.96 -34.40 -11.29
CA THR A 90 3.61 -34.70 -11.79
C THR A 90 2.58 -33.67 -11.33
N ASP A 91 2.83 -32.95 -10.24
CA ASP A 91 1.96 -31.91 -9.70
C ASP A 91 2.74 -30.92 -8.80
N ILE A 92 2.16 -29.75 -8.52
CA ILE A 92 2.63 -28.80 -7.51
C ILE A 92 1.52 -28.56 -6.50
N LYS A 93 1.71 -29.04 -5.27
CA LYS A 93 0.77 -28.83 -4.18
C LYS A 93 0.96 -27.45 -3.57
N VAL A 94 -0.13 -26.68 -3.50
CA VAL A 94 -0.16 -25.36 -2.86
C VAL A 94 -0.78 -25.49 -1.46
N THR A 95 -0.05 -25.08 -0.43
CA THR A 95 -0.54 -25.08 0.97
C THR A 95 -0.32 -23.73 1.61
N GLN A 96 -1.21 -23.32 2.52
CA GLN A 96 -1.01 -22.09 3.29
C GLN A 96 -0.15 -22.38 4.54
N PRO A 97 0.75 -21.47 4.94
CA PRO A 97 1.45 -21.60 6.22
C PRO A 97 0.46 -21.46 7.38
N GLU A 98 0.80 -22.05 8.51
CA GLU A 98 -0.01 -21.97 9.73
C GLU A 98 -0.08 -20.54 10.28
N SER A 99 1.03 -19.81 10.20
CA SER A 99 1.12 -18.43 10.69
C SER A 99 2.26 -17.67 10.02
N PHE A 100 2.23 -16.34 10.20
CA PHE A 100 3.36 -15.47 9.84
C PHE A 100 4.66 -15.91 10.52
N ALA A 101 4.63 -16.21 11.82
CA ALA A 101 5.82 -16.61 12.57
C ALA A 101 6.41 -17.92 12.03
N ALA A 102 5.57 -18.91 11.75
CA ALA A 102 6.01 -20.17 11.17
C ALA A 102 6.71 -19.97 9.81
N GLN A 103 6.11 -19.15 8.93
CA GLN A 103 6.71 -18.84 7.63
C GLN A 103 8.04 -18.10 7.75
N MET A 104 8.13 -17.09 8.62
CA MET A 104 9.36 -16.33 8.78
C MET A 104 10.50 -17.19 9.33
N LEU A 105 10.20 -18.11 10.27
CA LEU A 105 11.18 -19.06 10.79
C LEU A 105 11.63 -20.07 9.73
N GLU A 106 10.71 -20.58 8.91
CA GLU A 106 11.05 -21.45 7.77
C GLU A 106 11.97 -20.72 6.78
N TYR A 107 11.67 -19.47 6.45
CA TYR A 107 12.50 -18.68 5.53
C TYR A 107 13.89 -18.41 6.07
N ALA A 108 14.00 -18.04 7.36
CA ALA A 108 15.28 -17.83 8.00
C ALA A 108 16.14 -19.11 7.99
N LYS A 109 15.53 -20.28 8.14
CA LYS A 109 16.22 -21.56 8.15
C LYS A 109 16.62 -22.05 6.76
N GLU A 110 15.72 -21.98 5.78
CA GLU A 110 15.88 -22.65 4.48
C GLU A 110 16.42 -21.72 3.38
N TYR A 111 16.16 -20.41 3.48
CA TYR A 111 16.46 -19.45 2.41
C TYR A 111 17.39 -18.30 2.83
N SER A 112 17.91 -18.31 4.06
CA SER A 112 18.91 -17.32 4.50
C SER A 112 20.30 -17.72 4.03
N THR A 113 20.69 -17.28 2.84
CA THR A 113 21.97 -17.66 2.20
C THR A 113 23.09 -16.62 2.34
N LEU A 114 22.81 -15.46 2.94
CA LEU A 114 23.81 -14.42 3.16
C LEU A 114 24.51 -14.61 4.52
N PRO A 115 25.81 -14.26 4.63
CA PRO A 115 26.51 -14.24 5.90
C PRO A 115 25.98 -13.12 6.81
N ASP A 116 26.22 -13.26 8.11
CA ASP A 116 25.86 -12.24 9.11
C ASP A 116 26.62 -10.91 8.88
N GLU A 117 27.84 -10.99 8.34
CA GLU A 117 28.63 -9.83 7.90
C GLU A 117 28.93 -9.95 6.40
N ASN A 118 28.56 -8.92 5.62
CA ASN A 118 28.69 -8.87 4.16
C ASN A 118 29.83 -7.95 3.72
#